data_AF-A0A7C1UAD9-F1
#
_entry.id   AF-A0A7C1UAD9-F1
#
_cell.length_a   1.000
_cell.length_b   1.000
_cell.length_c   1.000
_cell.angle_alpha   90.00
_cell.angle_beta   90.00
_cell.angle_gamma   90.00
#
_symmetry.space_group_name_H-M   'P 1'
#
loop_
_entity.id
_entity.type
_entity.pdbx_description
1 polymer ?
#
loop_
_entity_poly.entity_id
_entity_poly.type
_entity_poly.pdbx_seq_one_letter_code
_entity_poly.pdbx_strand_id
1 'polypeptide(L)'
;MIMNCQEYKNAIEKYIDGTIGDDLLAELESHAEKCESCRQELSRCALVQDVIKEAMSPCTTAEQAGELFAARLSAQASAPARLPGNEPVFSFGRQAAVAASIVLAIGLFLGFALGRAGTGKRVKSPVTAAVPMKVADLAGTVLVKHKGSDLWHGLTLESKVYLGDTFHSTTKSACVLELDPNSTLELDQNIMLVLTSHNGTTEFNLEHGQLAADLQSPHGPFFISTPHGRVEALGTEFTVKVTDQ
;
A
#
# COMPACT_ATOMS: atom_id res chain seq x y z
N MET A 1 0.69 19.00 -39.53
CA MET A 1 -0.29 20.10 -39.35
C MET A 1 0.10 20.84 -38.07
N ILE A 2 -0.33 22.08 -37.82
CA ILE A 2 -0.01 22.73 -36.53
C ILE A 2 -1.01 22.22 -35.50
N MET A 3 -0.54 21.39 -34.55
CA MET A 3 -1.33 20.91 -33.43
C MET A 3 -1.82 22.10 -32.58
N ASN A 4 -3.09 22.10 -32.18
CA ASN A 4 -3.64 23.10 -31.28
C ASN A 4 -3.63 22.62 -29.81
N CYS A 5 -3.87 23.52 -28.85
CA CYS A 5 -3.79 23.19 -27.42
C CYS A 5 -4.82 22.14 -26.97
N GLN A 6 -5.94 21.98 -27.69
CA GLN A 6 -6.94 20.95 -27.36
C GLN A 6 -6.50 19.57 -27.83
N GLU A 7 -5.90 19.49 -29.01
CA GLU A 7 -5.28 18.27 -29.53
C GLU A 7 -4.09 17.83 -28.66
N TYR A 8 -3.30 18.79 -28.18
CA TYR A 8 -2.21 18.57 -27.23
C TYR A 8 -2.70 17.85 -25.96
N LYS A 9 -3.83 18.25 -25.38
CA LYS A 9 -4.39 17.61 -24.18
C LYS A 9 -4.77 16.14 -24.41
N ASN A 10 -5.27 15.81 -25.59
CA ASN A 10 -5.57 14.41 -25.91
C ASN A 10 -4.28 13.61 -26.16
N ALA A 11 -3.24 14.25 -26.70
CA ALA A 11 -1.95 13.60 -26.96
C ALA A 11 -1.13 13.40 -25.67
N ILE A 12 -1.20 14.32 -24.69
CA ILE A 12 -0.47 14.20 -23.42
C ILE A 12 -0.98 13.02 -22.57
N GLU A 13 -2.29 12.72 -22.62
CA GLU A 13 -2.85 11.52 -21.97
C GLU A 13 -2.21 10.25 -22.53
N LYS A 14 -2.13 10.12 -23.86
CA LYS A 14 -1.46 8.99 -24.52
C LYS A 14 0.03 8.91 -24.21
N TYR A 15 0.69 10.05 -24.04
CA TYR A 15 2.10 10.13 -23.63
C TYR A 15 2.29 9.57 -22.21
N ILE A 16 1.43 9.95 -21.26
CA ILE A 16 1.47 9.45 -19.88
C ILE A 16 1.26 7.94 -19.85
N ASP A 17 0.32 7.44 -20.66
CA ASP A 17 0.01 6.01 -20.78
C ASP A 17 1.09 5.20 -21.54
N GLY A 18 2.10 5.87 -22.13
CA GLY A 18 3.13 5.22 -22.94
C GLY A 18 2.62 4.63 -24.27
N THR A 19 1.46 5.09 -24.75
CA THR A 19 0.81 4.61 -25.99
C THR A 19 0.93 5.58 -27.16
N ILE A 20 1.66 6.68 -26.97
CA ILE A 20 1.92 7.67 -28.02
C ILE A 20 2.88 7.10 -29.08
N GLY A 21 2.56 7.28 -30.37
CA GLY A 21 3.47 6.95 -31.46
C GLY A 21 4.48 8.07 -31.71
N ASP A 22 5.63 7.73 -32.29
CA ASP A 22 6.76 8.65 -32.51
C ASP A 22 6.37 9.93 -33.27
N ASP A 23 5.54 9.80 -34.31
CA ASP A 23 5.07 10.96 -35.10
C ASP A 23 4.27 11.95 -34.25
N LEU A 24 3.37 11.44 -33.39
CA LEU A 24 2.53 12.26 -32.53
C LEU A 24 3.33 12.87 -31.38
N LEU A 25 4.35 12.16 -30.89
CA LEU A 25 5.29 12.68 -29.90
C LEU A 25 6.07 13.87 -30.46
N ALA A 26 6.58 13.77 -31.68
CA ALA A 26 7.29 14.87 -32.35
C ALA A 26 6.38 16.11 -32.56
N GLU A 27 5.11 15.91 -32.92
CA GLU A 27 4.15 17.01 -33.02
C GLU A 27 3.86 17.66 -31.65
N LEU A 28 3.73 16.84 -30.60
CA LEU A 28 3.51 17.29 -29.23
C LEU A 28 4.70 18.13 -28.71
N GLU A 29 5.93 17.66 -28.93
CA GLU A 29 7.16 18.37 -28.58
C GLU A 29 7.27 19.70 -29.36
N SER A 30 7.00 19.68 -30.67
CA SER A 30 7.03 20.91 -31.49
C SER A 30 5.98 21.94 -31.05
N HIS A 31 4.84 21.51 -30.53
CA HIS A 31 3.85 22.41 -29.93
C HIS A 31 4.35 23.00 -28.60
N ALA A 32 4.91 22.17 -27.72
CA ALA A 32 5.46 22.57 -26.43
C ALA A 32 6.63 23.58 -26.55
N GLU A 33 7.39 23.53 -27.65
CA GLU A 33 8.41 24.55 -27.95
C GLU A 33 7.80 25.94 -28.19
N LYS A 34 6.56 26.02 -28.68
CA LYS A 34 5.91 27.29 -29.06
C LYS A 34 4.92 27.81 -28.02
N CYS A 35 4.36 26.93 -27.20
CA CYS A 35 3.32 27.25 -26.23
C CYS A 35 3.83 27.06 -24.80
N GLU A 36 3.99 28.16 -24.06
CA GLU A 36 4.58 28.13 -22.70
C GLU A 36 3.77 27.28 -21.71
N SER A 37 2.45 27.35 -21.73
CA SER A 37 1.60 26.56 -20.84
C SER A 37 1.74 25.05 -21.09
N CYS A 38 1.71 24.65 -22.37
CA CYS A 38 1.88 23.25 -22.76
C CYS A 38 3.31 22.76 -22.45
N ARG A 39 4.33 23.63 -22.57
CA ARG A 39 5.70 23.30 -22.15
C ARG A 39 5.80 22.94 -20.67
N GLN A 40 5.14 23.73 -19.82
CA GLN A 40 5.13 23.51 -18.38
C GLN A 40 4.39 22.21 -18.03
N GLU A 41 3.27 21.91 -18.69
CA GLU A 41 2.55 20.65 -18.52
C GLU A 41 3.42 19.45 -18.93
N LEU A 42 4.04 19.47 -20.12
CA LEU A 42 4.95 18.41 -20.57
C LEU A 42 6.09 18.17 -19.58
N SER A 43 6.70 19.25 -19.09
CA SER A 43 7.81 19.17 -18.12
C SER A 43 7.38 18.51 -16.81
N ARG A 44 6.15 18.75 -16.35
CA ARG A 44 5.61 18.10 -15.15
C ARG A 44 5.34 16.62 -15.37
N CYS A 45 4.81 16.25 -16.54
CA CYS A 45 4.59 14.86 -16.91
C CYS A 45 5.91 14.08 -17.00
N ALA A 46 6.94 14.67 -17.62
CA ALA A 46 8.28 14.09 -17.71
C ALA A 46 8.89 13.82 -16.32
N LEU A 47 8.79 14.79 -15.39
CA LEU A 47 9.27 14.61 -14.01
C LEU A 47 8.58 13.44 -13.29
N VAL A 48 7.27 13.25 -13.49
CA VAL A 48 6.54 12.12 -12.89
C VAL A 48 6.99 10.79 -13.50
N GLN A 49 7.16 10.73 -14.82
CA GLN A 49 7.68 9.52 -15.49
C GLN A 49 9.10 9.18 -15.02
N ASP A 50 9.98 10.16 -14.85
CA ASP A 50 11.34 9.95 -14.36
C ASP A 50 11.34 9.36 -12.94
N VAL A 51 10.51 9.90 -12.04
CA VAL A 51 10.38 9.36 -10.67
C VAL A 51 9.83 7.94 -10.66
N ILE A 52 8.82 7.63 -11.50
CA ILE A 52 8.29 6.27 -11.63
C ILE A 52 9.36 5.34 -12.19
N LYS A 53 10.09 5.77 -13.22
CA LYS A 53 11.16 4.98 -13.84
C LYS A 53 12.30 4.74 -12.87
N GLU A 54 12.68 5.71 -12.05
CA GLU A 54 13.68 5.56 -10.99
C GLU A 54 13.20 4.57 -9.92
N ALA A 55 11.96 4.70 -9.46
CA ALA A 55 11.38 3.81 -8.46
C ALA A 55 11.23 2.35 -8.96
N MET A 56 10.95 2.18 -10.25
CA MET A 56 10.77 0.87 -10.90
C MET A 56 12.07 0.31 -11.48
N SER A 57 13.13 1.12 -11.59
CA SER A 57 14.44 0.63 -11.99
C SER A 57 14.90 -0.37 -10.93
N PRO A 58 15.28 -1.60 -11.32
CA PRO A 58 15.67 -2.63 -10.37
C PRO A 58 16.82 -2.11 -9.51
N CYS A 59 16.50 -1.79 -8.25
CA CYS A 59 17.38 -1.08 -7.32
C CYS A 59 18.61 -1.91 -6.89
N THR A 60 18.75 -3.13 -7.39
CA THR A 60 19.92 -3.98 -7.18
C THR A 60 19.79 -5.16 -8.12
N THR A 61 20.84 -5.47 -8.90
CA THR A 61 20.88 -6.77 -9.57
C THR A 61 20.90 -7.86 -8.50
N ALA A 62 20.38 -9.05 -8.80
CA ALA A 62 20.38 -10.17 -7.87
C ALA A 62 21.80 -10.47 -7.33
N GLU A 63 22.83 -10.25 -8.16
CA GLU A 63 24.25 -10.34 -7.77
C GLU A 63 24.64 -9.28 -6.73
N GLN A 64 24.28 -8.01 -6.93
CA GLN A 64 24.59 -6.94 -5.97
C GLN A 64 23.85 -7.11 -4.63
N ALA A 65 22.61 -7.60 -4.67
CA ALA A 65 21.88 -7.96 -3.46
C ALA A 65 22.60 -9.12 -2.72
N GLY A 66 23.04 -10.14 -3.46
CA GLY A 66 23.82 -11.25 -2.91
C GLY A 66 25.13 -10.82 -2.27
N GLU A 67 25.89 -9.93 -2.93
CA GLU A 67 27.14 -9.38 -2.39
C GLU A 67 26.92 -8.52 -1.14
N LEU A 68 25.86 -7.69 -1.09
CA LEU A 68 25.51 -6.91 0.09
C LEU A 68 25.13 -7.80 1.28
N PHE A 69 24.39 -8.89 1.03
CA PHE A 69 24.06 -9.87 2.07
C PHE A 69 25.30 -10.65 2.55
N ALA A 70 26.15 -11.10 1.62
CA ALA A 70 27.39 -11.80 1.95
C ALA A 70 28.37 -10.90 2.74
N ALA A 71 28.49 -9.63 2.37
CA ALA A 71 29.28 -8.63 3.08
C ALA A 71 28.74 -8.37 4.50
N ARG A 72 27.40 -8.33 4.68
CA ARG A 72 26.79 -8.19 6.01
C ARG A 72 27.03 -9.41 6.90
N LEU A 73 26.87 -10.61 6.36
CA LEU A 73 27.07 -11.85 7.12
C LEU A 73 28.54 -12.04 7.52
N SER A 74 29.47 -11.73 6.63
CA SER A 74 30.91 -11.80 6.94
C SER A 74 31.36 -10.72 7.94
N ALA A 75 30.82 -9.51 7.86
CA ALA A 75 31.06 -8.46 8.85
C ALA A 75 30.47 -8.81 10.23
N GLN A 76 29.32 -9.49 10.28
CA GLN A 76 28.67 -9.89 11.53
C GLN A 76 29.35 -11.11 12.17
N ALA A 77 29.82 -12.06 11.36
CA ALA A 77 30.60 -13.21 11.84
C ALA A 77 31.99 -12.82 12.37
N SER A 78 32.54 -11.69 11.89
CA SER A 78 33.85 -11.19 12.31
C SER A 78 33.78 -10.19 13.46
N ALA A 79 32.60 -9.88 14.01
CA ALA A 79 32.48 -9.01 15.16
C ALA A 79 32.87 -9.79 16.44
N PRO A 80 34.05 -9.53 17.05
CA PRO A 80 34.42 -10.16 18.31
C PRO A 80 33.39 -9.77 19.37
N ALA A 81 32.90 -10.75 20.12
CA ALA A 81 32.02 -10.56 21.26
C ALA A 81 32.69 -9.59 22.26
N ARG A 82 32.30 -8.31 22.21
CA ARG A 82 32.81 -7.31 23.15
C ARG A 82 32.15 -7.55 24.50
N LEU A 83 32.94 -8.02 25.45
CA LEU A 83 32.60 -7.98 26.87
C LEU A 83 32.36 -6.52 27.29
N PRO A 84 31.42 -6.26 28.21
CA PRO A 84 31.13 -4.92 28.70
C PRO A 84 32.29 -4.42 29.57
N GLY A 85 33.25 -3.76 28.93
CA GLY A 85 34.36 -3.05 29.57
C GLY A 85 33.92 -1.64 29.94
N ASN A 86 33.89 -1.38 31.24
CA ASN A 86 33.47 -0.14 31.85
C ASN A 86 34.65 0.85 31.85
N GLU A 87 34.74 1.76 30.87
CA GLU A 87 35.65 2.92 30.96
C GLU A 87 35.02 4.22 30.43
N PRO A 88 35.20 5.35 31.13
CA PRO A 88 34.73 6.65 30.71
C PRO A 88 35.87 7.43 30.03
N VAL A 89 35.77 7.67 28.72
CA VAL A 89 36.66 8.64 28.05
C VAL A 89 35.87 9.57 27.12
N PHE A 90 35.86 10.82 27.57
CA PHE A 90 35.49 12.06 26.90
C PHE A 90 36.01 12.14 25.45
N SER A 91 35.12 12.40 24.49
CA SER A 91 35.49 12.82 23.12
C SER A 91 34.51 13.90 22.63
N PHE A 92 34.83 15.15 22.94
CA PHE A 92 34.03 16.35 22.68
C PHE A 92 34.18 16.91 21.25
N GLY A 93 34.73 16.16 20.29
CA GLY A 93 35.14 16.69 18.98
C GLY A 93 34.35 16.23 17.75
N ARG A 94 33.37 15.32 17.90
CA ARG A 94 32.69 14.67 16.77
C ARG A 94 31.15 14.73 16.80
N GLN A 95 30.57 15.36 17.83
CA GLN A 95 29.12 15.35 18.08
C GLN A 95 28.33 16.46 17.34
N ALA A 96 28.99 17.42 16.68
CA ALA A 96 28.28 18.50 15.99
C ALA A 96 27.66 18.08 14.63
N ALA A 97 28.22 17.07 13.95
CA ALA A 97 27.72 16.63 12.64
C ALA A 97 26.52 15.67 12.73
N VAL A 98 26.36 14.96 13.86
CA VAL A 98 25.26 13.98 14.06
C VAL A 98 23.97 14.65 14.55
N ALA A 99 24.06 15.80 15.24
CA ALA A 99 22.87 16.50 15.70
C ALA A 99 22.08 17.16 14.56
N ALA A 100 22.75 17.68 13.53
CA ALA A 100 22.10 18.36 12.41
C ALA A 100 21.26 17.42 11.54
N SER A 101 21.71 16.18 11.32
CA SER A 101 20.95 15.19 10.53
C SER A 101 19.71 14.68 11.26
N ILE A 102 19.77 14.54 12.59
CA ILE A 102 18.63 14.15 13.42
C ILE A 102 17.56 15.26 13.43
N VAL A 103 17.96 16.53 13.56
CA VAL A 103 17.03 17.66 13.52
C VAL A 103 16.38 17.81 12.14
N LEU A 104 17.11 17.57 11.05
CA LEU A 104 16.57 17.65 9.70
C LEU A 104 15.62 16.48 9.37
N ALA A 105 15.94 15.27 9.85
CA ALA A 105 15.06 14.10 9.75
C ALA A 105 13.77 14.30 10.56
N ILE A 106 13.88 14.81 11.80
CA ILE A 106 12.72 15.11 12.65
C ILE A 106 11.88 16.25 12.05
N GLY A 107 12.52 17.29 11.51
CA GLY A 107 11.86 18.42 10.85
C GLY A 107 11.13 18.03 9.57
N LEU A 108 11.70 17.16 8.73
CA LEU A 108 11.02 16.61 7.56
C LEU A 108 9.85 15.69 7.93
N PHE A 109 10.01 14.85 8.96
CA PHE A 109 8.94 13.97 9.43
C PHE A 109 7.77 14.77 10.03
N LEU A 110 8.05 15.79 10.85
CA LEU A 110 7.03 16.68 11.42
C LEU A 110 6.40 17.59 10.36
N GLY A 111 7.19 18.13 9.42
CA GLY A 111 6.69 18.96 8.33
C GLY A 111 5.75 18.21 7.39
N PHE A 112 6.05 16.93 7.11
CA PHE A 112 5.19 16.08 6.29
C PHE A 112 3.91 15.66 7.01
N ALA A 113 3.98 15.42 8.33
CA ALA A 113 2.81 15.13 9.15
C ALA A 113 1.88 16.35 9.32
N LEU A 114 2.44 17.55 9.52
CA LEU A 114 1.68 18.79 9.70
C LEU A 114 1.17 19.39 8.38
N GLY A 115 1.90 19.22 7.27
CA GLY A 115 1.47 19.68 5.94
C GLY A 115 0.25 18.94 5.39
N ARG A 116 -0.05 17.74 5.89
CA ARG A 116 -1.29 17.00 5.59
C ARG A 116 -2.46 17.33 6.51
N ALA A 117 -2.26 18.12 7.56
CA ALA A 117 -3.35 18.64 8.39
C ALA A 117 -4.07 19.84 7.73
N GLY A 118 -4.14 19.85 6.40
CA GLY A 118 -4.99 20.76 5.64
C GLY A 118 -6.43 20.64 6.15
N THR A 119 -7.05 21.80 6.32
CA THR A 119 -8.38 22.06 6.90
C THR A 119 -9.52 21.47 6.07
N GLY A 120 -9.47 20.17 5.80
CA GLY A 120 -10.59 19.40 5.32
C GLY A 120 -11.64 19.42 6.42
N LYS A 121 -12.68 20.23 6.22
CA LYS A 121 -13.90 20.26 7.02
C LYS A 121 -14.33 18.80 7.20
N ARG A 122 -14.06 18.23 8.38
CA ARG A 122 -14.26 16.82 8.71
C ARG A 122 -15.75 16.53 8.54
N VAL A 123 -16.13 16.08 7.35
CA VAL A 123 -17.46 15.58 7.10
C VAL A 123 -17.62 14.46 8.09
N LYS A 124 -18.58 14.61 9.00
CA LYS A 124 -18.89 13.61 10.01
C LYS A 124 -19.48 12.43 9.24
N SER A 125 -18.62 11.57 8.69
CA SER A 125 -19.05 10.40 7.95
C SER A 125 -19.97 9.61 8.88
N PRO A 126 -21.11 9.11 8.37
CA PRO A 126 -22.04 8.34 9.16
C PRO A 126 -21.25 7.22 9.81
N VAL A 127 -21.23 7.22 11.15
CA VAL A 127 -20.49 6.25 11.95
C VAL A 127 -21.11 4.90 11.63
N THR A 128 -20.40 4.14 10.81
CA THR A 128 -20.84 2.80 10.46
C THR A 128 -20.65 1.93 11.70
N ALA A 129 -21.61 1.05 11.99
CA ALA A 129 -21.56 0.23 13.20
C ALA A 129 -20.31 -0.66 13.20
N ALA A 130 -19.60 -0.72 14.32
CA ALA A 130 -18.51 -1.66 14.51
C ALA A 130 -19.08 -3.09 14.52
N VAL A 131 -18.40 -3.98 13.82
CA VAL A 131 -18.72 -5.40 13.71
C VAL A 131 -17.93 -6.15 14.79
N PRO A 132 -18.51 -7.15 15.47
CA PRO A 132 -17.84 -7.93 16.52
C PRO A 132 -16.77 -8.91 15.98
N MET A 133 -16.06 -8.54 14.91
CA MET A 133 -14.89 -9.27 14.40
C MET A 133 -13.62 -8.72 15.05
N LYS A 134 -12.63 -9.60 15.25
CA LYS A 134 -11.31 -9.22 15.77
C LYS A 134 -10.21 -9.62 14.80
N VAL A 135 -9.09 -8.92 14.86
CA VAL A 135 -7.86 -9.32 14.17
C VAL A 135 -7.09 -10.25 15.11
N ALA A 136 -7.15 -11.55 14.85
CA ALA A 136 -6.56 -12.58 15.71
C ALA A 136 -5.05 -12.72 15.51
N ASP A 137 -4.59 -12.61 14.27
CA ASP A 137 -3.18 -12.64 13.91
C ASP A 137 -2.89 -11.71 12.72
N LEU A 138 -1.66 -11.21 12.67
CA LEU A 138 -1.22 -10.27 11.66
C LEU A 138 0.28 -10.44 11.39
N ALA A 139 0.59 -10.84 10.16
CA ALA A 139 1.95 -10.87 9.63
C ALA A 139 2.09 -9.86 8.49
N GLY A 140 3.16 -9.06 8.51
CA GLY A 140 3.43 -8.06 7.46
C GLY A 140 2.50 -6.85 7.51
N THR A 141 2.28 -6.22 6.35
CA THR A 141 1.46 -5.00 6.24
C THR A 141 0.10 -5.31 5.63
N VAL A 142 -0.95 -5.14 6.42
CA VAL A 142 -2.34 -5.13 5.96
C VAL A 142 -2.92 -3.75 6.22
N LEU A 143 -3.59 -3.20 5.21
CA LEU A 143 -4.21 -1.89 5.25
C LEU A 143 -5.73 -2.05 5.30
N VAL A 144 -6.40 -1.13 5.98
CA VAL A 144 -7.85 -1.02 6.01
C VAL A 144 -8.29 0.38 5.61
N LYS A 145 -9.25 0.45 4.69
CA LYS A 145 -9.93 1.68 4.29
C LYS A 145 -11.37 1.61 4.77
N HIS A 146 -11.69 2.47 5.73
CA HIS A 146 -13.05 2.57 6.26
C HIS A 146 -14.02 3.17 5.24
N LYS A 147 -15.26 2.72 5.28
CA LYS A 147 -16.32 3.27 4.41
C LYS A 147 -16.45 4.80 4.60
N GLY A 148 -16.31 5.54 3.50
CA GLY A 148 -16.36 7.01 3.50
C GLY A 148 -15.09 7.70 4.00
N SER A 149 -13.99 6.97 4.18
CA SER A 149 -12.64 7.51 4.34
C SER A 149 -11.89 7.39 3.01
N ASP A 150 -11.09 8.39 2.66
CA ASP A 150 -10.15 8.33 1.52
C ASP A 150 -8.76 7.83 1.93
N LEU A 151 -8.55 7.63 3.22
CA LEU A 151 -7.27 7.22 3.80
C LEU A 151 -7.28 5.73 4.11
N TRP A 152 -6.17 5.07 3.73
CA TRP A 152 -5.78 3.75 4.19
C TRP A 152 -5.07 3.86 5.53
N HIS A 153 -5.43 2.97 6.45
CA HIS A 153 -4.81 2.88 7.78
C HIS A 153 -4.14 1.52 7.91
N GLY A 154 -3.02 1.44 8.64
CA GLY A 154 -2.45 0.14 9.01
C GLY A 154 -3.41 -0.61 9.93
N LEU A 155 -3.70 -1.86 9.60
CA LEU A 155 -4.44 -2.76 10.47
C LEU A 155 -3.53 -3.17 11.64
N THR A 156 -4.09 -3.27 12.83
CA THR A 156 -3.42 -3.71 14.06
C THR A 156 -4.31 -4.73 14.76
N LEU A 157 -3.78 -5.50 15.72
CA LEU A 157 -4.56 -6.47 16.49
C LEU A 157 -5.74 -5.83 17.25
N GLU A 158 -5.59 -4.56 17.63
CA GLU A 158 -6.63 -3.78 18.35
C GLU A 158 -7.56 -2.99 17.42
N SER A 159 -7.37 -3.12 16.09
CA SER A 159 -8.19 -2.40 15.12
C SER A 159 -9.62 -2.91 15.14
N LYS A 160 -10.58 -1.97 15.16
CA LYS A 160 -11.99 -2.29 15.00
C LYS A 160 -12.31 -2.48 13.53
N VAL A 161 -13.11 -3.50 13.24
CA VAL A 161 -13.69 -3.74 11.92
C VAL A 161 -15.06 -3.09 11.83
N TYR A 162 -15.32 -2.39 10.73
CA TYR A 162 -16.60 -1.75 10.44
C TYR A 162 -17.21 -2.30 9.16
N LEU A 163 -18.54 -2.24 9.09
CA LEU A 163 -19.24 -2.61 7.85
C LEU A 163 -18.80 -1.69 6.70
N GLY A 164 -18.48 -2.28 5.55
CA GLY A 164 -17.93 -1.58 4.39
C GLY A 164 -16.43 -1.32 4.44
N ASP A 165 -15.72 -1.82 5.44
CA ASP A 165 -14.26 -1.79 5.44
C ASP A 165 -13.71 -2.58 4.23
N THR A 166 -12.74 -1.97 3.56
CA THR A 166 -11.94 -2.61 2.52
C THR A 166 -10.58 -2.96 3.10
N PHE A 167 -10.22 -4.24 3.06
CA PHE A 167 -8.94 -4.78 3.49
C PHE A 167 -8.04 -4.96 2.28
N HIS A 168 -6.77 -4.59 2.43
CA HIS A 168 -5.74 -4.81 1.43
C HIS A 168 -4.48 -5.38 2.07
N SER A 169 -4.16 -6.63 1.75
CA SER A 169 -2.92 -7.28 2.18
C SER A 169 -1.86 -7.07 1.10
N THR A 170 -0.67 -6.66 1.52
CA THR A 170 0.49 -6.47 0.62
C THR A 170 1.19 -7.81 0.33
N THR A 171 2.35 -7.76 -0.33
CA THR A 171 3.20 -8.95 -0.50
C THR A 171 3.76 -9.42 0.84
N LYS A 172 3.85 -10.74 1.05
CA LYS A 172 4.36 -11.34 2.31
C LYS A 172 3.60 -10.89 3.56
N SER A 173 2.31 -10.58 3.42
CA SER A 173 1.43 -10.32 4.55
C SER A 173 0.32 -11.35 4.63
N ALA A 174 -0.11 -11.65 5.86
CA ALA A 174 -1.25 -12.48 6.16
C ALA A 174 -2.03 -11.85 7.32
N CYS A 175 -3.34 -12.03 7.35
CA CYS A 175 -4.20 -11.55 8.42
C CYS A 175 -5.27 -12.59 8.72
N VAL A 176 -5.47 -12.90 10.00
CA VAL A 176 -6.55 -13.79 10.44
C VAL A 176 -7.61 -12.94 11.13
N LEU A 177 -8.82 -12.96 10.58
CA LEU A 177 -9.99 -12.36 11.20
C LEU A 177 -10.77 -13.43 11.97
N GLU A 178 -10.98 -13.22 13.26
CA GLU A 178 -11.91 -13.99 14.08
C GLU A 178 -13.32 -13.45 13.80
N LEU A 179 -14.15 -14.28 13.15
CA LEU A 179 -15.53 -13.93 12.80
C LEU A 179 -16.46 -14.12 14.01
N ASP A 180 -16.23 -15.21 14.73
CA ASP A 180 -16.86 -15.59 15.99
C ASP A 180 -15.84 -16.46 16.79
N PRO A 181 -16.13 -16.90 18.03
CA PRO A 181 -15.16 -17.64 18.85
C PRO A 181 -14.59 -18.92 18.23
N ASN A 182 -15.23 -19.49 17.21
CA ASN A 182 -14.84 -20.76 16.60
C ASN A 182 -14.64 -20.67 15.08
N SER A 183 -14.88 -19.52 14.45
CA SER A 183 -14.79 -19.36 12.99
C SER A 183 -13.79 -18.26 12.62
N THR A 184 -12.95 -18.56 11.63
CA THR A 184 -11.87 -17.67 11.20
C THR A 184 -11.85 -17.47 9.69
N LEU A 185 -11.32 -16.33 9.28
CA LEU A 185 -11.08 -15.98 7.88
C LEU A 185 -9.63 -15.51 7.73
N GLU A 186 -8.82 -16.32 7.06
CA GLU A 186 -7.44 -16.02 6.76
C GLU A 186 -7.32 -15.35 5.39
N LEU A 187 -6.76 -14.15 5.40
CA LEU A 187 -6.45 -13.34 4.24
C LEU A 187 -4.99 -13.56 3.87
N ASP A 188 -4.73 -14.08 2.67
CA ASP A 188 -3.37 -14.25 2.14
C ASP A 188 -2.83 -12.90 1.62
N GLN A 189 -1.64 -12.93 1.02
CA GLN A 189 -1.00 -11.78 0.39
C GLN A 189 -1.75 -11.30 -0.87
N ASN A 190 -1.58 -10.01 -1.20
CA ASN A 190 -2.14 -9.38 -2.40
C ASN A 190 -3.66 -9.58 -2.54
N ILE A 191 -4.39 -9.47 -1.43
CA ILE A 191 -5.85 -9.55 -1.42
C ILE A 191 -6.49 -8.16 -1.42
N MET A 192 -7.69 -8.08 -1.99
CA MET A 192 -8.61 -6.97 -1.76
C MET A 192 -9.99 -7.52 -1.41
N LEU A 193 -10.42 -7.27 -0.18
CA LEU A 193 -11.64 -7.84 0.40
C LEU A 193 -12.50 -6.72 1.00
N VAL A 194 -13.80 -6.70 0.69
CA VAL A 194 -14.75 -5.74 1.24
C VAL A 194 -15.78 -6.46 2.11
N LEU A 195 -15.97 -6.02 3.35
CA LEU A 195 -17.07 -6.51 4.20
C LEU A 195 -18.38 -5.80 3.81
N THR A 196 -19.30 -6.48 3.13
CA THR A 196 -20.50 -5.84 2.56
C THR A 196 -21.73 -5.97 3.45
N SER A 197 -21.85 -7.07 4.20
CA SER A 197 -22.97 -7.33 5.10
C SER A 197 -22.52 -8.03 6.39
N HIS A 198 -23.18 -7.69 7.50
CA HIS A 198 -23.04 -8.34 8.80
C HIS A 198 -24.36 -8.17 9.59
N ASN A 199 -24.64 -9.06 10.54
CA ASN A 199 -25.87 -9.16 11.36
C ASN A 199 -27.02 -9.94 10.67
N GLY A 200 -26.99 -11.27 10.82
CA GLY A 200 -27.92 -12.23 10.21
C GLY A 200 -27.30 -12.96 9.03
N THR A 201 -26.52 -12.24 8.23
CA THR A 201 -25.72 -12.77 7.12
C THR A 201 -24.35 -12.09 7.15
N THR A 202 -23.28 -12.88 7.07
CA THR A 202 -21.92 -12.36 6.89
C THR A 202 -21.55 -12.48 5.42
N GLU A 203 -21.28 -11.37 4.76
CA GLU A 203 -20.92 -11.36 3.33
C GLU A 203 -19.67 -10.52 3.08
N PHE A 204 -18.73 -11.11 2.36
CA PHE A 204 -17.56 -10.44 1.84
C PHE A 204 -17.55 -10.44 0.31
N ASN A 205 -17.00 -9.37 -0.28
CA ASN A 205 -16.69 -9.30 -1.70
C ASN A 205 -15.17 -9.38 -1.90
N LEU A 206 -14.69 -10.46 -2.51
CA LEU A 206 -13.30 -10.69 -2.85
C LEU A 206 -13.04 -10.25 -4.29
N GLU A 207 -12.35 -9.12 -4.45
CA GLU A 207 -12.07 -8.55 -5.78
C GLU A 207 -10.92 -9.27 -6.48
N HIS A 208 -9.83 -9.57 -5.74
CA HIS A 208 -8.69 -10.35 -6.20
C HIS A 208 -7.94 -10.96 -5.00
N GLY A 209 -7.13 -12.00 -5.27
CA GLY A 209 -6.30 -12.65 -4.27
C GLY A 209 -6.87 -13.99 -3.80
N GLN A 210 -6.44 -14.44 -2.62
CA GLN A 210 -6.84 -15.73 -2.05
C GLN A 210 -7.18 -15.56 -0.56
N LEU A 211 -8.24 -16.24 -0.12
CA LEU A 211 -8.59 -16.37 1.28
C LEU A 211 -8.95 -17.82 1.62
N ALA A 212 -8.77 -18.17 2.89
CA ALA A 212 -9.26 -19.43 3.46
C ALA A 212 -10.25 -19.11 4.59
N ALA A 213 -11.34 -19.84 4.64
CA ALA A 213 -12.36 -19.72 5.68
C ALA A 213 -12.47 -21.07 6.40
N ASP A 214 -12.36 -21.05 7.73
CA ASP A 214 -12.69 -22.17 8.60
C ASP A 214 -13.92 -21.77 9.42
N LEU A 215 -15.08 -22.29 9.02
CA LEU A 215 -16.37 -21.95 9.64
C LEU A 215 -16.90 -23.14 10.44
N GLN A 216 -17.04 -22.98 11.76
CA GLN A 216 -17.56 -24.04 12.61
C GLN A 216 -19.08 -24.10 12.59
N SER A 217 -19.63 -25.31 12.46
CA SER A 217 -21.08 -25.52 12.42
C SER A 217 -21.68 -25.53 13.84
N PRO A 218 -22.87 -24.91 14.06
CA PRO A 218 -23.64 -24.15 13.10
C PRO A 218 -23.08 -22.73 12.92
N HIS A 219 -22.77 -22.36 11.69
CA HIS A 219 -22.48 -20.98 11.33
C HIS A 219 -23.72 -20.40 10.63
N GLY A 220 -24.01 -19.11 10.84
CA GLY A 220 -25.03 -18.41 10.06
C GLY A 220 -24.68 -18.38 8.56
N PRO A 221 -25.60 -17.94 7.69
CA PRO A 221 -25.30 -17.77 6.27
C PRO A 221 -24.04 -16.94 6.04
N PHE A 222 -23.03 -17.55 5.42
CA PHE A 222 -21.76 -16.93 5.09
C PHE A 222 -21.57 -16.92 3.57
N PHE A 223 -21.25 -15.75 3.01
CA PHE A 223 -21.10 -15.58 1.58
C PHE A 223 -19.76 -14.94 1.21
N ILE A 224 -19.11 -15.51 0.19
CA ILE A 224 -18.01 -14.87 -0.51
C ILE A 224 -18.46 -14.60 -1.94
N SER A 225 -18.66 -13.33 -2.28
CA SER A 225 -18.91 -12.87 -3.64
C SER A 225 -17.58 -12.57 -4.34
N THR A 226 -17.47 -12.93 -5.61
CA THR A 226 -16.32 -12.69 -6.48
C THR A 226 -16.82 -12.14 -7.83
N PRO A 227 -15.95 -11.62 -8.71
CA PRO A 227 -16.35 -11.26 -10.07
C PRO A 227 -16.95 -12.41 -10.90
N HIS A 228 -16.66 -13.66 -10.52
CA HIS A 228 -17.03 -14.85 -11.30
C HIS A 228 -18.18 -15.66 -10.71
N GLY A 229 -18.63 -15.34 -9.50
CA GLY A 229 -19.67 -16.10 -8.82
C GLY A 229 -19.71 -15.84 -7.33
N ARG A 230 -20.57 -16.60 -6.64
CA ARG A 230 -20.83 -16.47 -5.22
C ARG A 230 -20.78 -17.84 -4.55
N VAL A 231 -20.05 -17.92 -3.44
CA VAL A 231 -19.96 -19.11 -2.59
C VAL A 231 -20.82 -18.89 -1.35
N GLU A 232 -21.64 -19.87 -0.99
CA GLU A 232 -22.44 -19.89 0.24
C GLU A 232 -21.96 -21.05 1.13
N ALA A 233 -21.76 -20.78 2.42
CA ALA A 233 -21.33 -21.77 3.40
C ALA A 233 -22.12 -21.62 4.71
N LEU A 234 -22.38 -22.75 5.38
CA LEU A 234 -23.11 -22.83 6.66
C LEU A 234 -22.28 -23.48 7.78
N GLY A 235 -21.00 -23.75 7.52
CA GLY A 235 -20.09 -24.46 8.42
C GLY A 235 -19.24 -25.49 7.67
N THR A 236 -18.14 -25.04 7.07
CA THR A 236 -17.16 -25.86 6.35
C THR A 236 -15.84 -25.10 6.29
N GLU A 237 -14.77 -25.83 6.03
CA GLU A 237 -13.50 -25.25 5.61
C GLU A 237 -13.47 -25.14 4.08
N PHE A 238 -13.03 -24.00 3.55
CA PHE A 238 -12.86 -23.81 2.10
C PHE A 238 -11.88 -22.68 1.78
N THR A 239 -11.34 -22.71 0.56
CA THR A 239 -10.47 -21.65 0.01
C THR A 239 -11.11 -21.05 -1.24
N VAL A 240 -11.09 -19.72 -1.35
CA VAL A 240 -11.51 -19.00 -2.56
C VAL A 240 -10.31 -18.26 -3.11
N LYS A 241 -10.06 -18.43 -4.41
CA LYS A 241 -9.00 -17.75 -5.14
C LYS A 241 -9.57 -17.07 -6.38
N VAL A 242 -9.24 -15.80 -6.55
CA VAL A 242 -9.55 -15.00 -7.75
C VAL A 242 -8.22 -14.65 -8.41
N THR A 243 -8.07 -15.07 -9.67
CA THR A 243 -6.90 -14.79 -10.51
C THR A 243 -7.31 -13.87 -11.65
N ASP A 244 -6.51 -12.84 -11.92
CA ASP A 244 -6.64 -12.07 -13.15
C ASP A 244 -6.45 -13.02 -14.36
N GLN A 245 -7.39 -12.98 -15.30
CA GLN A 245 -7.30 -13.73 -16.56
C GLN A 245 -6.39 -13.04 -17.57
#